data_AF-A0A9E3KF99-F1
#
_entry.id   AF-A0A9E3KF99-F1
#
_cell.length_a   1.000
_cell.length_b   1.000
_cell.length_c   1.000
_cell.angle_alpha   90.00
_cell.angle_beta   90.00
_cell.angle_gamma   90.00
#
_symmetry.space_group_name_H-M   'P 1'
#
loop_
_entity.id
_entity.type
_entity.pdbx_description
1 polymer ?
#
loop_
_entity_poly.entity_id
_entity_poly.type
_entity_poly.pdbx_seq_one_letter_code
_entity_poly.pdbx_strand_id
1 'polypeptide(L)'
;MKTVIFTSLFFLFSLVSYTQDDYKVVYHADSKGLAKAGDLEALSNAVQAGSPLRVGWKLKFQHPETGEVVEMQHWTDAGFVTTLGGHVFAQIQGIFQQGPAITSPPGVFLASDQPDSWVAIIGTTGVMRQKFQMDTALLDQMKAIFPDEETYQEELKKMEMMQVETMWAVPQSR
;
A
#
# COMPACT_ATOMS: atom_id res chain seq x y z
N MET A 1 61.25 -31.62 -22.98
CA MET A 1 60.29 -30.58 -22.57
C MET A 1 58.92 -31.22 -22.43
N LYS A 2 58.33 -31.20 -21.23
CA LYS A 2 57.00 -31.76 -20.96
C LYS A 2 55.99 -30.61 -21.06
N THR A 3 55.11 -30.66 -22.05
CA THR A 3 54.03 -29.67 -22.22
C THR A 3 52.92 -30.02 -21.23
N VAL A 4 52.72 -29.16 -20.22
CA VAL A 4 51.60 -29.25 -19.28
C VAL A 4 50.40 -28.59 -19.95
N ILE A 5 49.37 -29.39 -20.27
CA ILE A 5 48.09 -28.90 -20.78
C ILE A 5 47.26 -28.46 -19.57
N PHE A 6 47.06 -27.16 -19.42
CA PHE A 6 46.18 -26.57 -18.42
C PHE A 6 44.73 -26.68 -18.92
N THR A 7 43.98 -27.65 -18.41
CA THR A 7 42.55 -27.79 -18.70
C THR A 7 41.79 -26.72 -17.89
N SER A 8 41.49 -25.58 -18.50
CA SER A 8 40.59 -24.58 -17.94
C SER A 8 39.17 -25.15 -17.85
N LEU A 9 38.77 -25.53 -16.64
CA LEU A 9 37.41 -25.90 -16.31
C LEU A 9 36.56 -24.61 -16.24
N PHE A 10 35.90 -24.27 -17.34
CA PHE A 10 34.93 -23.16 -17.39
C PHE A 10 33.70 -23.57 -16.58
N PHE A 11 33.63 -23.12 -15.32
CA PHE A 11 32.40 -23.13 -14.53
C PHE A 11 31.41 -22.14 -15.17
N LEU A 12 30.48 -22.66 -15.98
CA LEU A 12 29.29 -21.95 -16.43
C LEU A 12 28.43 -21.65 -15.20
N PHE A 13 28.65 -20.48 -14.59
CA PHE A 13 27.69 -19.87 -13.68
C PHE A 13 26.46 -19.50 -14.50
N SER A 14 25.45 -20.36 -14.50
CA SER A 14 24.11 -20.01 -14.93
C SER A 14 23.62 -18.89 -14.03
N LEU A 15 23.69 -17.66 -14.52
CA LEU A 15 23.01 -16.51 -13.92
C LEU A 15 21.51 -16.81 -13.99
N VAL A 16 20.96 -17.35 -12.91
CA VAL A 16 19.51 -17.38 -12.72
C VAL A 16 19.09 -15.93 -12.54
N SER A 17 18.69 -15.30 -13.63
CA SER A 17 18.01 -14.01 -13.59
C SER A 17 16.70 -14.22 -12.83
N TYR A 18 16.71 -13.88 -11.54
CA TYR A 18 15.47 -13.66 -10.79
C TYR A 18 14.79 -12.45 -11.42
N THR A 19 13.88 -12.71 -12.37
CA THR A 19 12.93 -11.69 -12.82
C THR A 19 12.11 -11.29 -11.61
N GLN A 20 11.83 -9.99 -11.48
CA GLN A 20 10.79 -9.50 -10.57
C GLN A 20 9.52 -10.34 -10.78
N ASP A 21 8.88 -10.78 -9.70
CA ASP A 21 7.62 -11.50 -9.78
C ASP A 21 6.60 -10.61 -10.52
N ASP A 22 6.02 -11.12 -11.61
CA ASP A 22 4.96 -10.41 -12.30
C ASP A 22 3.68 -10.53 -11.46
N TYR A 23 3.16 -9.42 -10.98
CA TYR A 23 1.95 -9.40 -10.15
C TYR A 23 0.71 -9.14 -11.02
N LYS A 24 -0.34 -9.92 -10.80
CA LYS A 24 -1.65 -9.72 -11.44
C LYS A 24 -2.68 -9.32 -10.41
N VAL A 25 -3.45 -8.27 -10.70
CA VAL A 25 -4.63 -7.92 -9.92
C VAL A 25 -5.69 -9.00 -10.09
N VAL A 26 -6.03 -9.68 -9.00
CA VAL A 26 -7.03 -10.77 -8.97
C VAL A 26 -8.34 -10.33 -8.37
N TYR A 27 -8.35 -9.25 -7.59
CA TYR A 27 -9.57 -8.67 -7.04
C TYR A 27 -9.46 -7.15 -6.90
N HIS A 28 -10.56 -6.47 -7.18
CA HIS A 28 -10.69 -5.02 -7.08
C HIS A 28 -12.07 -4.67 -6.54
N ALA A 29 -12.12 -3.99 -5.40
CA ALA A 29 -13.35 -3.49 -4.80
C ALA A 29 -13.41 -1.95 -4.80
N ASP A 30 -14.62 -1.42 -4.96
CA ASP A 30 -14.88 0.01 -4.77
C ASP A 30 -14.80 0.43 -3.28
N SER A 31 -15.04 1.71 -3.01
CA SER A 31 -15.02 2.26 -1.65
C SER A 31 -16.16 1.77 -0.74
N LYS A 32 -17.12 1.01 -1.28
CA LYS A 32 -18.20 0.34 -0.53
C LYS A 32 -17.94 -1.17 -0.37
N GLY A 33 -16.80 -1.67 -0.84
CA GLY A 33 -16.45 -3.08 -0.81
C GLY A 33 -17.15 -3.92 -1.88
N LEU A 34 -17.78 -3.30 -2.88
CA LEU A 34 -18.40 -4.02 -3.98
C LEU A 34 -17.35 -4.32 -5.05
N ALA A 35 -17.38 -5.53 -5.58
CA ALA A 35 -16.45 -5.96 -6.63
C ALA A 35 -16.62 -5.09 -7.89
N LYS A 36 -15.54 -4.43 -8.31
CA LYS A 36 -15.43 -3.75 -9.61
C LYS A 36 -14.84 -4.66 -10.68
N ALA A 37 -13.93 -5.56 -10.30
CA ALA A 37 -13.31 -6.54 -11.18
C ALA A 37 -12.68 -7.68 -10.38
N GLY A 38 -12.42 -8.79 -11.06
CA GLY A 38 -11.80 -9.97 -10.46
C GLY A 38 -12.76 -10.76 -9.58
N ASP A 39 -12.21 -11.65 -8.76
CA ASP A 39 -12.96 -12.61 -7.95
C ASP A 39 -12.37 -12.69 -6.54
N LEU A 40 -13.22 -12.46 -5.54
CA LEU A 40 -12.84 -12.51 -4.12
C LEU A 40 -12.47 -13.94 -3.69
N GLU A 41 -13.07 -14.95 -4.32
CA GLU A 41 -12.75 -16.35 -4.07
C GLU A 41 -11.34 -16.68 -4.57
N ALA A 42 -10.97 -16.21 -5.78
CA ALA A 42 -9.60 -16.34 -6.29
C ALA A 42 -8.56 -15.69 -5.35
N LEU A 43 -8.84 -14.49 -4.81
CA LEU A 43 -7.98 -13.87 -3.80
C LEU A 43 -7.91 -14.72 -2.52
N SER A 44 -9.05 -15.19 -2.03
CA SER A 44 -9.12 -16.02 -0.82
C SER A 44 -8.34 -17.32 -0.96
N ASN A 45 -8.43 -17.98 -2.12
CA ASN A 45 -7.67 -19.19 -2.43
C ASN A 45 -6.16 -18.91 -2.45
N ALA A 46 -5.73 -17.77 -3.02
CA ALA A 46 -4.33 -17.38 -3.00
C ALA A 46 -3.81 -17.13 -1.57
N VAL A 47 -4.62 -16.50 -0.72
CA VAL A 47 -4.32 -16.28 0.71
C VAL A 47 -4.18 -17.62 1.44
N GLN A 48 -5.12 -18.54 1.24
CA GLN A 48 -5.09 -19.88 1.86
C GLN A 48 -3.89 -20.71 1.40
N ALA A 49 -3.44 -20.52 0.17
CA ALA A 49 -2.23 -21.14 -0.36
C ALA A 49 -0.92 -20.51 0.17
N GLY A 50 -1.00 -19.44 0.99
CA GLY A 50 0.16 -18.72 1.50
C GLY A 50 0.89 -17.89 0.45
N SER A 51 0.19 -17.50 -0.64
CA SER A 51 0.77 -16.67 -1.69
C SER A 51 1.11 -15.28 -1.16
N PRO A 52 2.25 -14.67 -1.54
CA PRO A 52 2.52 -13.29 -1.18
C PRO A 52 1.48 -12.39 -1.87
N LEU A 53 1.02 -11.35 -1.16
CA LEU A 53 0.00 -10.43 -1.64
C LEU A 53 0.55 -9.01 -1.73
N ARG A 54 0.08 -8.27 -2.72
CA ARG A 54 0.20 -6.80 -2.75
C ARG A 54 -1.18 -6.18 -2.65
N VAL A 55 -1.28 -5.15 -1.81
CA VAL A 55 -2.49 -4.35 -1.64
C VAL A 55 -2.23 -2.96 -2.19
N GLY A 56 -3.17 -2.47 -2.98
CA GLY A 56 -3.19 -1.11 -3.48
C GLY A 56 -4.50 -0.42 -3.14
N TRP A 57 -4.45 0.91 -3.00
CA TRP A 57 -5.62 1.72 -2.73
C TRP A 57 -5.52 3.07 -3.43
N LYS A 58 -6.67 3.72 -3.58
CA LYS A 58 -6.76 5.03 -4.25
C LYS A 58 -7.34 6.09 -3.32
N LEU A 59 -6.73 7.26 -3.36
CA LEU A 59 -7.20 8.49 -2.72
C LEU A 59 -7.59 9.48 -3.81
N LYS A 60 -8.75 10.13 -3.63
CA LYS A 60 -9.25 11.16 -4.53
C LYS A 60 -9.42 12.45 -3.76
N PHE A 61 -8.89 13.54 -4.29
CA PHE A 61 -8.98 14.87 -3.70
C PHE A 61 -9.17 15.91 -4.80
N GLN A 62 -9.68 17.09 -4.42
CA GLN A 62 -9.84 18.19 -5.37
C GLN A 62 -8.56 19.01 -5.45
N HIS A 63 -8.17 19.38 -6.66
CA HIS A 63 -7.11 20.35 -6.89
C HIS A 63 -7.54 21.71 -6.30
N PRO A 64 -6.72 22.35 -5.46
CA PRO A 64 -7.12 23.55 -4.74
C PRO A 64 -7.46 24.73 -5.66
N GLU A 65 -6.73 24.88 -6.77
CA GLU A 65 -6.93 25.99 -7.71
C GLU A 65 -7.98 25.70 -8.81
N THR A 66 -7.94 24.51 -9.43
CA THR A 66 -8.80 24.18 -10.58
C THR A 66 -10.10 23.47 -10.20
N GLY A 67 -10.18 22.89 -8.99
CA GLY A 67 -11.30 22.06 -8.55
C GLY A 67 -11.38 20.68 -9.20
N GLU A 68 -10.44 20.34 -10.08
CA GLU A 68 -10.39 19.03 -10.75
C GLU A 68 -10.11 17.90 -9.75
N VAL A 69 -10.66 16.70 -10.00
CA VAL A 69 -10.37 15.53 -9.17
C VAL A 69 -9.01 14.96 -9.54
N VAL A 70 -8.11 14.92 -8.57
CA VAL A 70 -6.81 14.26 -8.65
C VAL A 70 -6.90 12.90 -7.97
N GLU A 71 -6.35 11.88 -8.62
CA GLU A 71 -6.27 10.52 -8.09
C GLU A 71 -4.80 10.20 -7.73
N MET A 72 -4.59 9.72 -6.50
CA MET A 72 -3.33 9.17 -6.04
C MET A 72 -3.51 7.69 -5.75
N GLN A 73 -2.57 6.87 -6.20
CA GLN A 73 -2.60 5.43 -6.03
C GLN A 73 -1.36 4.96 -5.30
N HIS A 74 -1.56 4.10 -4.30
CA HIS A 74 -0.48 3.46 -3.55
C HIS A 74 -0.52 1.95 -3.72
N TRP A 75 0.65 1.33 -3.58
CA TRP A 75 0.85 -0.11 -3.57
C TRP A 75 1.90 -0.47 -2.54
N THR A 76 1.68 -1.56 -1.82
CA THR A 76 2.67 -2.15 -0.92
C THR A 76 2.43 -3.64 -0.77
N ASP A 77 3.42 -4.32 -0.22
CA ASP A 77 3.30 -5.74 0.14
C ASP A 77 2.46 -5.86 1.41
N ALA A 78 1.59 -6.87 1.47
CA ALA A 78 0.82 -7.15 2.67
C ALA A 78 1.73 -7.78 3.73
N GLY A 79 2.14 -7.00 4.73
CA GLY A 79 3.04 -7.46 5.79
C GLY A 79 2.40 -8.49 6.73
N PHE A 80 1.09 -8.39 6.95
CA PHE A 80 0.30 -9.35 7.71
C PHE A 80 -1.11 -9.45 7.13
N VAL A 81 -1.62 -10.67 6.95
CA VAL A 81 -2.91 -10.93 6.30
C VAL A 81 -3.85 -11.61 7.26
N THR A 82 -5.10 -11.13 7.33
CA THR A 82 -6.19 -11.75 8.09
C THR A 82 -7.36 -12.03 7.16
N THR A 83 -7.97 -13.20 7.29
CA THR A 83 -9.26 -13.51 6.65
C THR A 83 -10.37 -13.55 7.69
N LEU A 84 -11.46 -12.82 7.48
CA LEU A 84 -12.59 -12.79 8.40
C LEU A 84 -13.89 -12.57 7.63
N GLY A 85 -14.89 -13.43 7.85
CA GLY A 85 -16.21 -13.28 7.25
C GLY A 85 -16.20 -13.26 5.71
N GLY A 86 -15.28 -14.01 5.07
CA GLY A 86 -15.12 -14.03 3.61
C GLY A 86 -14.34 -12.84 3.03
N HIS A 87 -13.87 -11.92 3.87
CA HIS A 87 -13.04 -10.80 3.46
C HIS A 87 -11.57 -11.00 3.82
N VAL A 88 -10.71 -10.34 3.04
CA VAL A 88 -9.26 -10.31 3.25
C VAL A 88 -8.86 -8.92 3.74
N PHE A 89 -7.99 -8.89 4.74
CA PHE A 89 -7.45 -7.69 5.37
C PHE A 89 -5.93 -7.75 5.35
N ALA A 90 -5.29 -6.71 4.85
CA ALA A 90 -3.84 -6.56 4.85
C ALA A 90 -3.46 -5.45 5.82
N GLN A 91 -2.65 -5.78 6.82
CA GLN A 91 -1.91 -4.80 7.58
C GLN A 91 -0.61 -4.49 6.84
N ILE A 92 -0.37 -3.22 6.57
CA ILE A 92 0.86 -2.75 5.94
C ILE A 92 1.91 -2.47 7.02
N GLN A 93 3.18 -2.62 6.67
CA GLN A 93 4.29 -2.23 7.54
C GLN A 93 4.30 -0.71 7.74
N GLY A 94 4.91 -0.26 8.83
CA GLY A 94 5.13 1.16 9.06
C GLY A 94 5.94 1.75 7.91
N ILE A 95 5.48 2.89 7.41
CA ILE A 95 6.22 3.68 6.42
C ILE A 95 6.33 5.13 6.89
N PHE A 96 7.28 5.85 6.32
CA PHE A 96 7.26 7.30 6.38
C PHE A 96 6.00 7.80 5.67
N GLN A 97 5.20 8.62 6.36
CA GLN A 97 3.98 9.16 5.78
C GLN A 97 4.28 9.95 4.51
N GLN A 98 3.50 9.71 3.45
CA GLN A 98 3.62 10.41 2.17
C GLN A 98 2.41 11.31 1.92
N GLY A 99 2.66 12.51 1.38
CA GLY A 99 1.64 13.45 0.93
C GLY A 99 1.81 13.81 -0.56
N PRO A 100 0.71 14.16 -1.26
CA PRO A 100 0.77 14.60 -2.65
C PRO A 100 1.23 16.07 -2.74
N ALA A 101 2.21 16.37 -3.59
CA ALA A 101 2.50 17.72 -4.03
C ALA A 101 1.75 17.99 -5.34
N ILE A 102 0.65 18.74 -5.25
CA ILE A 102 -0.20 19.11 -6.40
C ILE A 102 0.46 20.26 -7.16
N THR A 103 1.56 19.95 -7.84
CA THR A 103 2.35 20.87 -8.66
C THR A 103 2.39 20.39 -10.11
N SER A 104 2.97 21.20 -11.00
CA SER A 104 3.32 20.79 -12.36
C SER A 104 4.84 20.88 -12.55
N PRO A 105 5.56 19.76 -12.67
CA PRO A 105 5.09 18.37 -12.64
C PRO A 105 4.59 17.92 -11.25
N PRO A 106 3.75 16.87 -11.17
CA PRO A 106 3.26 16.35 -9.89
C PRO A 106 4.39 15.72 -9.09
N GLY A 107 4.30 15.79 -7.76
CA GLY A 107 5.28 15.23 -6.84
C GLY A 107 4.66 14.56 -5.63
N VAL A 108 5.52 13.98 -4.79
CA VAL A 108 5.18 13.47 -3.46
C VAL A 108 6.22 13.97 -2.47
N PHE A 109 5.84 14.13 -1.21
CA PHE A 109 6.73 14.53 -0.13
C PHE A 109 6.56 13.63 1.09
N LEU A 110 7.58 13.57 1.95
CA LEU A 110 7.47 12.93 3.26
C LEU A 110 6.82 13.91 4.22
N ALA A 111 5.65 13.54 4.75
CA ALA A 111 4.92 14.37 5.70
C ALA A 111 5.49 14.28 7.12
N SER A 112 6.22 13.21 7.44
CA SER A 112 6.95 13.03 8.69
C SER A 112 8.39 12.58 8.39
N ASP A 113 9.32 13.01 9.23
CA ASP A 113 10.71 12.58 9.22
C ASP A 113 10.96 11.35 10.12
N GLN A 114 9.92 10.86 10.80
CA GLN A 114 9.99 9.69 11.66
C GLN A 114 9.66 8.40 10.89
N PRO A 115 10.47 7.33 11.05
CA PRO A 115 10.10 6.02 10.55
C PRO A 115 8.85 5.50 11.27
N ASP A 116 8.08 4.64 10.60
CA ASP A 116 6.87 4.02 11.15
C ASP A 116 5.77 4.98 11.62
N SER A 117 5.77 6.22 11.08
CA SER A 117 4.81 7.25 11.46
C SER A 117 3.37 6.93 11.04
N TRP A 118 3.15 5.92 10.22
CA TRP A 118 1.83 5.52 9.76
C TRP A 118 1.72 4.01 9.51
N VAL A 119 0.64 3.41 10.01
CA VAL A 119 0.24 2.03 9.73
C VAL A 119 -1.24 1.98 9.35
N ALA A 120 -1.60 0.99 8.53
CA ALA A 120 -2.99 0.79 8.13
C ALA A 120 -3.36 -0.68 7.99
N ILE A 121 -4.65 -0.96 8.18
CA ILE A 121 -5.32 -2.19 7.81
C ILE A 121 -6.27 -1.83 6.67
N ILE A 122 -6.09 -2.47 5.53
CA ILE A 122 -6.89 -2.27 4.32
C ILE A 122 -7.66 -3.55 4.04
N GLY A 123 -8.98 -3.44 3.91
CA GLY A 123 -9.86 -4.57 3.69
C GLY A 123 -10.46 -4.60 2.29
N THR A 124 -10.77 -5.80 1.80
CA THR A 124 -11.63 -6.01 0.61
C THR A 124 -13.03 -5.39 0.76
N THR A 125 -13.40 -4.97 1.97
CA THR A 125 -14.62 -4.24 2.30
C THR A 125 -14.62 -2.78 1.85
N GLY A 126 -13.52 -2.29 1.25
CA GLY A 126 -13.36 -0.89 0.88
C GLY A 126 -13.07 0.02 2.08
N VAL A 127 -12.85 -0.54 3.28
CA VAL A 127 -12.52 0.21 4.49
C VAL A 127 -11.03 0.12 4.77
N MET A 128 -10.40 1.28 4.92
CA MET A 128 -9.07 1.43 5.48
C MET A 128 -9.19 1.96 6.91
N ARG A 129 -8.54 1.28 7.84
CA ARG A 129 -8.34 1.74 9.22
C ARG A 129 -6.88 2.07 9.41
N GLN A 130 -6.57 3.22 9.97
CA GLN A 130 -5.20 3.68 10.06
C GLN A 130 -4.89 4.32 11.41
N LYS A 131 -3.62 4.29 11.77
CA LYS A 131 -3.06 4.99 12.92
C LYS A 131 -1.84 5.75 12.46
N PHE A 132 -1.67 6.94 13.03
CA PHE A 132 -0.49 7.76 12.85
C PHE A 132 0.26 7.80 14.18
N GLN A 133 1.58 7.82 14.10
CA GLN A 133 2.37 8.29 15.23
C GLN A 133 2.05 9.77 15.40
N MET A 134 1.34 10.08 16.48
CA MET A 134 1.05 11.47 16.83
C MET A 134 2.33 12.11 17.35
N ASP A 135 3.07 12.76 16.46
CA ASP A 135 4.12 13.67 16.89
C ASP A 135 3.51 15.03 17.30
N THR A 136 4.32 15.83 18.01
CA THR A 136 3.92 17.16 18.45
C THR A 136 3.57 18.08 17.29
N ALA A 137 4.18 17.91 16.11
CA ALA A 137 3.95 18.79 14.97
C ALA A 137 2.56 18.60 14.35
N LEU A 138 2.11 17.35 14.18
CA LEU A 138 0.74 17.05 13.73
C LEU A 138 -0.30 17.56 14.73
N LEU A 139 -0.05 17.36 16.03
CA LEU A 139 -0.95 17.86 17.09
C LEU A 139 -1.01 19.39 17.10
N ASP A 140 0.11 20.08 16.92
CA ASP A 140 0.17 21.54 16.89
C ASP A 140 -0.55 22.10 15.64
N GLN A 141 -0.40 21.46 14.48
CA GLN A 141 -1.16 21.81 13.27
C GLN A 141 -2.67 21.61 13.48
N MET A 142 -3.07 20.48 14.05
CA MET A 142 -4.47 20.19 14.35
C MET A 142 -5.07 21.21 15.32
N LYS A 143 -4.34 21.57 16.38
CA LYS A 143 -4.75 22.61 17.34
C LYS A 143 -4.81 24.00 16.72
N ALA A 144 -3.98 24.30 15.72
CA ALA A 144 -4.02 25.59 15.02
C ALA A 144 -5.28 25.73 14.15
N ILE A 145 -5.78 24.62 13.58
CA ILE A 145 -6.99 24.61 12.75
C ILE A 145 -8.24 24.47 13.63
N PHE A 146 -8.18 23.62 14.65
CA PHE A 146 -9.27 23.28 15.56
C PHE A 146 -8.80 23.56 17.00
N PRO A 147 -9.02 24.78 17.50
CA PRO A 147 -8.46 25.20 18.80
C PRO A 147 -9.08 24.50 20.00
N ASP A 148 -10.26 23.89 19.85
CA ASP A 148 -10.90 23.12 20.90
C ASP A 148 -10.48 21.63 20.84
N GLU A 149 -10.23 21.06 22.02
CA GLU A 149 -9.68 19.70 22.14
C GLU A 149 -10.63 18.63 21.63
N GLU A 150 -11.93 18.80 21.88
CA GLU A 150 -12.95 17.85 21.45
C GLU A 150 -12.98 17.74 19.91
N THR A 151 -13.03 18.87 19.20
CA THR A 151 -13.10 18.88 17.74
C THR A 151 -11.85 18.29 17.10
N TYR A 152 -10.63 18.65 17.53
CA TYR A 152 -9.45 18.08 16.88
C TYR A 152 -9.33 16.57 17.12
N GLN A 153 -9.76 16.07 18.28
CA GLN A 153 -9.79 14.63 18.57
C GLN A 153 -10.82 13.90 17.71
N GLU A 154 -11.99 14.50 17.49
CA GLU A 154 -13.00 13.95 16.58
C GLU A 154 -12.48 13.89 15.13
N GLU A 155 -11.80 14.93 14.66
CA GLU A 155 -11.21 14.96 13.32
C GLU A 155 -10.11 13.92 13.17
N LEU A 156 -9.22 13.77 14.16
CA LEU A 156 -8.23 12.69 14.17
C LEU A 156 -8.90 11.32 14.07
N LYS A 157 -9.98 11.09 14.83
CA LYS A 157 -10.73 9.84 14.78
C LYS A 157 -11.41 9.61 13.42
N LYS A 158 -11.88 10.66 12.75
CA LYS A 158 -12.40 10.57 11.37
C LYS A 158 -11.29 10.19 10.41
N MET A 159 -10.08 10.73 10.57
CA MET A 159 -8.92 10.36 9.75
C MET A 159 -8.52 8.90 9.94
N GLU A 160 -8.76 8.28 11.10
CA GLU A 160 -8.44 6.86 11.33
C GLU A 160 -9.29 5.88 10.52
N MET A 161 -10.38 6.32 9.89
CA MET A 161 -11.24 5.47 9.07
C MET A 161 -11.58 6.13 7.73
N MET A 162 -11.20 5.48 6.64
CA MET A 162 -11.49 5.95 5.29
C MET A 162 -12.18 4.87 4.47
N GLN A 163 -13.05 5.30 3.56
CA GLN A 163 -13.56 4.47 2.48
C GLN A 163 -12.69 4.68 1.25
N VAL A 164 -12.11 3.60 0.72
CA VAL A 164 -11.14 3.63 -0.40
C VAL A 164 -11.42 2.50 -1.39
N GLU A 165 -11.16 2.78 -2.66
CA GLU A 165 -11.06 1.72 -3.68
C GLU A 165 -9.82 0.87 -3.38
N THR A 166 -9.96 -0.46 -3.39
CA THR A 166 -8.86 -1.39 -3.08
C THR A 166 -8.60 -2.35 -4.22
N MET A 167 -7.33 -2.69 -4.43
CA MET A 167 -6.86 -3.61 -5.45
C MET A 167 -5.91 -4.61 -4.83
N TRP A 168 -6.03 -5.87 -5.24
CA TRP A 168 -5.34 -6.99 -4.63
C TRP A 168 -4.66 -7.80 -5.71
N ALA A 169 -3.35 -7.96 -5.58
CA ALA A 169 -2.53 -8.64 -6.57
C ALA A 169 -1.74 -9.80 -5.96
N VAL A 170 -1.54 -10.83 -6.77
CA VAL A 170 -0.77 -12.03 -6.45
C VAL A 170 0.27 -12.25 -7.55
N PRO A 171 1.39 -12.94 -7.28
CA PRO A 171 2.31 -13.34 -8.34
C PRO A 171 1.60 -14.20 -9.37
N GLN A 172 1.96 -14.04 -10.63
CA GLN A 172 1.58 -14.98 -11.67
C GLN A 172 2.35 -16.29 -11.46
N SER A 173 1.62 -17.39 -11.34
CA SER A 173 2.20 -18.73 -11.45
C SER A 173 2.83 -18.88 -12.84
N ARG A 174 4.14 -19.13 -12.89
CA ARG A 174 4.86 -19.47 -14.13
C ARG A 174 4.46 -20.86 -14.63
#